data_AF-A0A1Z5IRR0-F1
#
_entry.id   AF-A0A1Z5IRR0-F1
#
_cell.length_a   1.000
_cell.length_b   1.000
_cell.length_c   1.000
_cell.angle_alpha   90.00
_cell.angle_beta   90.00
_cell.angle_gamma   90.00
#
_symmetry.space_group_name_H-M   'P 1'
#
loop_
_entity.id
_entity.type
_entity.pdbx_description
1 polymer ?
#
loop_
_entity_poly.entity_id
_entity_poly.type
_entity_poly.pdbx_seq_one_letter_code
_entity_poly.pdbx_strand_id
1 'polypeptide(L)'
;MAMTERQMIQEILNTVDVIYAFEDVDEDAKEYTLLITQQDNDTRDIKKVNEEIKKYFQEADFNYKEEINPTNTDKKADLRVVIKR
;
A
#
# COMPACT_ATOMS: atom_id res chain seq x y z
N MET A 1 -3.94 16.16 17.88
CA MET A 1 -2.92 16.06 16.82
C MET A 1 -3.59 15.40 15.64
N ALA A 2 -3.52 15.98 14.44
CA ALA A 2 -4.06 15.34 13.24
C ALA A 2 -3.15 14.16 12.85
N MET A 3 -3.75 13.08 12.37
CA MET A 3 -3.01 11.93 11.83
C MET A 3 -2.27 12.37 10.55
N THR A 4 -1.01 11.97 10.40
CA THR A 4 -0.23 12.20 9.17
C THR A 4 -0.71 11.28 8.04
N GLU A 5 -0.46 11.65 6.78
CA GLU A 5 -0.79 10.81 5.62
C GLU A 5 -0.12 9.43 5.72
N ARG A 6 1.14 9.41 6.13
CA ARG A 6 1.88 8.18 6.39
C ARG A 6 1.20 7.30 7.44
N GLN A 7 0.77 7.87 8.57
CA GLN A 7 0.06 7.11 9.60
C GLN A 7 -1.28 6.56 9.07
N MET A 8 -2.00 7.34 8.26
CA MET A 8 -3.26 6.89 7.66
C MET A 8 -3.04 5.72 6.69
N ILE A 9 -1.99 5.77 5.86
CA ILE A 9 -1.57 4.65 4.99
C ILE A 9 -1.29 3.41 5.84
N GLN A 10 -0.51 3.56 6.92
CA GLN A 10 -0.14 2.45 7.80
C GLN A 10 -1.38 1.81 8.44
N GLU A 11 -2.32 2.61 8.95
CA GLU A 11 -3.56 2.08 9.54
C GLU A 11 -4.43 1.34 8.54
N ILE A 12 -4.51 1.82 7.29
CA ILE A 12 -5.24 1.12 6.23
C ILE A 12 -4.59 -0.24 5.95
N LEU A 13 -3.26 -0.29 5.79
CA LEU A 13 -2.55 -1.54 5.53
C LEU A 13 -2.62 -2.51 6.72
N ASN A 14 -2.59 -2.00 7.95
CA ASN A 14 -2.83 -2.79 9.16
C ASN A 14 -4.27 -3.34 9.18
N THR A 15 -5.25 -2.57 8.71
CA THR A 15 -6.66 -3.00 8.64
C THR A 15 -6.88 -4.11 7.62
N VAL A 16 -6.14 -4.11 6.50
CA VAL A 16 -6.22 -5.18 5.48
C VAL A 16 -5.41 -6.42 5.88
N ASP A 17 -4.62 -6.34 6.96
CA ASP A 17 -3.79 -7.41 7.51
C ASP A 17 -2.71 -7.87 6.51
N VAL A 18 -1.91 -6.93 6.01
CA VAL A 18 -0.80 -7.17 5.08
C VAL A 18 0.54 -6.73 5.66
N ILE A 19 1.63 -7.32 5.17
CA ILE A 19 2.99 -6.88 5.47
C ILE A 19 3.36 -5.80 4.47
N TYR A 20 3.96 -4.70 4.92
CA TYR A 20 4.37 -3.62 4.03
C TYR A 20 5.70 -3.01 4.40
N ALA A 21 6.35 -2.45 3.39
CA ALA A 21 7.53 -1.62 3.52
C ALA A 21 7.40 -0.40 2.60
N PHE A 22 7.87 0.75 3.07
CA PHE A 22 8.06 1.91 2.21
C PHE A 22 9.35 1.70 1.41
N GLU A 23 9.22 1.62 0.09
CA GLU A 23 10.35 1.59 -0.84
C GLU A 23 10.95 3.00 -0.97
N ASP A 24 10.09 4.00 -1.10
CA ASP A 24 10.48 5.40 -1.21
C ASP A 24 9.45 6.32 -0.51
N VAL A 25 9.95 7.40 0.07
CA VAL A 25 9.16 8.41 0.80
C VAL A 25 9.71 9.79 0.50
N ASP A 26 8.92 10.58 -0.22
CA ASP A 26 9.16 12.01 -0.42
C ASP A 26 8.07 12.79 0.32
N GLU A 27 8.35 13.21 1.57
CA GLU A 27 7.38 13.94 2.39
C GLU A 27 7.11 15.36 1.87
N ASP A 28 8.08 15.96 1.17
CA ASP A 28 7.94 17.29 0.57
C ASP A 28 6.99 17.26 -0.63
N ALA A 29 7.14 16.24 -1.49
CA ALA A 29 6.27 16.01 -2.65
C ALA A 29 5.00 15.21 -2.32
N LYS A 30 4.87 14.71 -1.08
CA LYS A 30 3.78 13.83 -0.64
C LYS A 30 3.63 12.59 -1.53
N GLU A 31 4.76 12.02 -1.92
CA GLU A 31 4.82 10.80 -2.71
C GLU A 31 5.32 9.64 -1.86
N TYR A 32 4.61 8.52 -1.92
CA TYR A 32 4.94 7.33 -1.17
C TYR A 32 4.91 6.12 -2.09
N THR A 33 6.00 5.36 -2.11
CA THR A 33 6.05 4.07 -2.81
C THR A 33 6.09 2.95 -1.78
N LEU A 34 5.15 2.02 -1.90
CA LEU A 34 4.92 0.92 -0.98
C LEU A 34 5.15 -0.41 -1.69
N LEU A 35 5.81 -1.32 -0.99
CA LEU A 35 5.85 -2.74 -1.30
C LEU A 35 4.99 -3.47 -0.29
N ILE A 36 4.03 -4.25 -0.78
CA ILE A 36 3.05 -4.95 0.04
C ILE A 36 3.18 -6.45 -0.27
N THR A 37 3.24 -7.24 0.79
CA THR A 37 3.31 -8.71 0.73
C THR A 37 2.15 -9.26 1.54
N GLN A 38 1.42 -10.20 0.94
CA GLN A 38 0.36 -10.91 1.61
C GLN A 38 0.95 -11.78 2.73
N GLN A 39 0.25 -11.88 3.87
CA GLN A 39 0.70 -12.74 4.96
C GLN A 39 0.61 -14.22 4.56
N ASP A 40 1.52 -15.05 5.07
CA ASP A 40 1.61 -16.48 4.70
C ASP A 40 0.34 -17.30 5.01
N ASN A 41 -0.44 -16.87 6.02
CA ASN A 41 -1.69 -17.52 6.45
C ASN A 41 -2.94 -16.94 5.77
N ASP A 42 -2.80 -15.89 4.96
CA ASP A 42 -3.91 -15.29 4.26
C ASP A 42 -4.20 -16.08 2.97
N THR A 43 -5.37 -16.72 2.94
CA THR A 43 -5.81 -17.56 1.82
C THR A 43 -6.58 -16.79 0.75
N ARG A 44 -6.75 -15.47 0.90
CA ARG A 44 -7.41 -14.62 -0.11
C ARG A 44 -6.59 -14.61 -1.39
N ASP A 45 -7.24 -14.46 -2.53
CA ASP A 45 -6.53 -14.18 -3.78
C ASP A 45 -5.90 -12.78 -3.71
N ILE A 46 -4.68 -12.62 -4.22
CA ILE A 46 -3.97 -11.33 -4.18
C ILE A 46 -4.79 -10.19 -4.82
N LYS A 47 -5.64 -10.49 -5.80
CA LYS A 47 -6.55 -9.49 -6.39
C LYS A 47 -7.59 -9.00 -5.39
N LYS A 48 -8.10 -9.88 -4.52
CA LYS A 48 -9.05 -9.49 -3.46
C LYS A 48 -8.38 -8.61 -2.41
N VAL A 49 -7.17 -8.98 -2.00
CA VAL A 49 -6.37 -8.15 -1.07
C VAL A 49 -6.14 -6.76 -1.67
N ASN A 50 -5.77 -6.70 -2.96
CA ASN A 50 -5.62 -5.44 -3.68
C ASN A 50 -6.94 -4.64 -3.74
N GLU A 51 -8.08 -5.29 -4.02
CA GLU A 51 -9.39 -4.63 -4.00
C GLU A 51 -9.75 -4.03 -2.63
N GLU A 52 -9.41 -4.72 -1.54
CA GLU A 52 -9.62 -4.22 -0.18
C GLU A 52 -8.74 -2.99 0.11
N ILE A 53 -7.45 -3.02 -0.24
CA ILE A 53 -6.55 -1.86 -0.12
C ILE A 53 -7.11 -0.68 -0.92
N LYS A 54 -7.50 -0.92 -2.18
CA LYS A 54 -8.05 0.09 -3.08
C LYS A 54 -9.29 0.76 -2.48
N LYS A 55 -10.19 -0.04 -1.92
CA LYS A 55 -11.40 0.49 -1.28
C LYS A 55 -11.06 1.49 -0.18
N TYR A 56 -10.17 1.12 0.75
CA TYR A 56 -9.79 2.01 1.84
C TYR A 56 -9.01 3.24 1.37
N PHE A 57 -8.13 3.10 0.37
CA PHE A 57 -7.41 4.23 -0.21
C PHE A 57 -8.36 5.22 -0.91
N GLN A 58 -9.39 4.72 -1.60
CA GLN A 58 -10.44 5.56 -2.19
C GLN A 58 -11.28 6.27 -1.13
N GLU A 59 -11.67 5.57 -0.05
CA GLU A 59 -12.40 6.16 1.07
C GLU A 59 -11.59 7.25 1.79
N ALA A 60 -10.26 7.13 1.79
CA ALA A 60 -9.33 8.12 2.33
C ALA A 60 -8.90 9.22 1.34
N ASP A 61 -9.48 9.24 0.13
CA ASP A 61 -9.21 10.23 -0.93
C ASP A 61 -7.73 10.27 -1.37
N PHE A 62 -7.06 9.11 -1.39
CA PHE A 62 -5.73 8.97 -1.97
C PHE A 62 -5.80 8.81 -3.49
N ASN A 63 -4.89 9.47 -4.20
CA ASN A 63 -4.60 9.17 -5.58
C ASN A 63 -3.40 8.22 -5.65
N TYR A 64 -3.57 7.09 -6.31
CA TYR A 64 -2.59 6.01 -6.30
C TYR A 64 -2.59 5.19 -7.59
N LYS A 65 -1.51 4.43 -7.80
CA LYS A 65 -1.39 3.41 -8.83
C LYS A 65 -0.82 2.13 -8.23
N GLU A 66 -1.44 1.01 -8.57
CA GLU A 66 -1.02 -0.31 -8.14
C GLU A 66 -0.48 -1.17 -9.28
N GLU A 67 0.48 -2.03 -8.95
CA GLU A 67 1.01 -3.09 -9.81
C GLU A 67 0.97 -4.41 -9.05
N ILE A 68 0.35 -5.44 -9.64
CA ILE A 68 0.30 -6.80 -9.07
C ILE A 68 1.49 -7.60 -9.59
N ASN A 69 2.18 -8.28 -8.68
CA ASN A 69 3.41 -9.05 -8.92
C ASN A 69 4.48 -8.21 -9.64
N PRO A 70 4.91 -7.08 -9.03
CA PRO A 70 5.91 -6.20 -9.63
C PRO A 70 7.22 -6.95 -9.85
N THR A 71 7.83 -6.76 -11.02
CA THR A 71 9.10 -7.44 -11.39
C THR A 71 10.34 -6.55 -11.23
N ASN A 72 10.13 -5.24 -11.05
CA ASN A 72 11.19 -4.25 -10.99
C ASN A 72 11.10 -3.44 -9.67
N THR A 73 11.43 -4.10 -8.57
CA THR A 73 11.39 -3.55 -7.20
C THR A 73 12.64 -3.96 -6.44
N ASP A 74 13.01 -3.17 -5.42
CA ASP A 74 14.21 -3.45 -4.63
C ASP A 74 14.08 -4.74 -3.80
N LYS A 75 12.85 -5.15 -3.51
CA LYS A 75 12.51 -6.35 -2.75
C LYS A 75 11.31 -7.05 -3.38
N LYS A 76 11.26 -8.37 -3.27
CA LYS A 76 10.09 -9.15 -3.67
C LYS A 76 8.85 -8.64 -2.92
N ALA A 77 7.78 -8.41 -3.65
CA ALA A 77 6.49 -7.99 -3.15
C ALA A 77 5.38 -8.57 -4.03
N ASP A 78 4.18 -8.70 -3.48
CA ASP A 78 3.01 -9.15 -4.24
C ASP A 78 2.27 -7.97 -4.87
N LEU A 79 2.34 -6.79 -4.25
CA LEU A 79 1.84 -5.54 -4.80
C LEU A 79 2.88 -4.42 -4.62
N ARG A 80 2.95 -3.53 -5.61
CA ARG A 80 3.60 -2.23 -5.46
C ARG A 80 2.55 -1.14 -5.61
N VAL A 81 2.52 -0.18 -4.69
CA VAL A 81 1.58 0.94 -4.74
C VAL A 81 2.32 2.26 -4.66
N VAL A 82 2.07 3.13 -5.63
CA VAL A 82 2.60 4.50 -5.66
C VAL A 82 1.46 5.44 -5.35
N ILE A 83 1.58 6.21 -4.27
CA ILE A 83 0.63 7.22 -3.83
C ILE A 83 1.21 8.60 -4.17
N LYS A 84 0.42 9.45 -4.82
CA LYS A 84 0.79 10.83 -5.18
C LYS A 84 -0.37 11.75 -4.89
N ARG A 85 -0.15 12.81 -4.13
CA ARG A 85 -1.19 13.79 -3.79
C ARG A 85 -0.99 15.13 -4.48
#